data_AF-A0A7V3CGL5-F1
#
_entry.id   AF-A0A7V3CGL5-F1
#
_cell.length_a   1.000
_cell.length_b   1.000
_cell.length_c   1.000
_cell.angle_alpha   90.00
_cell.angle_beta   90.00
_cell.angle_gamma   90.00
#
_symmetry.space_group_name_H-M   'P 1'
#
loop_
_entity.id
_entity.type
_entity.pdbx_description
1 polymer ?
#
loop_
_entity_poly.entity_id
_entity_poly.type
_entity_poly.pdbx_seq_one_letter_code
_entity_poly.pdbx_strand_id
1 'polypeptide(L)'
;PTVVIGFLALSVLASVVQSLFHTQFRLNAFVGALGVSLVIIPVIASMTEDALRAVPNELREASYGLGATRWETLSRVILPAGVSGISASILLGMGRALGETMIVLMATGNAAVFTADIFSSVRTMTATIAAELGSAAQGSEVYYALFFVGSVLFTLTFFINLVSEIVVERMRRRLKL
;
A
#
# COMPACT_ATOMS: atom_id res chain seq x y z
N PRO A 1 -14.74 8.08 -1.98
CA PRO A 1 -13.63 8.76 -1.27
C PRO A 1 -12.30 8.74 -2.04
N THR A 2 -11.84 7.57 -2.50
CA THR A 2 -10.53 7.40 -3.17
C THR A 2 -10.42 8.12 -4.51
N VAL A 3 -11.50 8.25 -5.28
CA VAL A 3 -11.54 9.06 -6.51
C VAL A 3 -11.23 10.53 -6.25
N VAL A 4 -11.74 11.09 -5.13
CA VAL A 4 -11.45 12.47 -4.74
C VAL A 4 -9.97 12.64 -4.41
N ILE A 5 -9.38 11.66 -3.71
CA ILE A 5 -7.95 11.66 -3.40
C ILE A 5 -7.12 11.48 -4.68
N GLY A 6 -7.53 10.63 -5.61
CA GLY A 6 -6.91 10.49 -6.93
C GLY A 6 -6.98 11.79 -7.73
N PHE A 7 -8.10 12.52 -7.66
CA PHE A 7 -8.24 13.83 -8.25
C PHE A 7 -7.31 14.87 -7.60
N LEU A 8 -7.18 14.87 -6.27
CA LEU A 8 -6.23 15.74 -5.56
C LEU A 8 -4.77 15.39 -5.91
N ALA A 9 -4.46 14.11 -6.06
CA ALA A 9 -3.15 13.67 -6.52
C ALA A 9 -2.85 14.16 -7.94
N LEU A 10 -3.82 14.05 -8.85
CA LEU A 10 -3.69 14.54 -10.24
C LEU A 10 -3.62 16.08 -10.33
N SER A 11 -4.35 16.81 -9.49
CA SER A 11 -4.45 18.27 -9.59
C SER A 11 -3.34 19.00 -8.83
N VAL A 12 -3.13 18.64 -7.57
CA VAL A 12 -2.20 19.34 -6.67
C VAL A 12 -0.87 18.59 -6.60
N LEU A 13 -0.89 17.31 -6.25
CA LEU A 13 0.33 16.56 -5.94
C LEU A 13 1.25 16.43 -7.17
N ALA A 14 0.68 16.13 -8.34
CA ALA A 14 1.41 16.08 -9.61
C ALA A 14 2.11 17.41 -9.93
N SER A 15 1.43 18.53 -9.70
CA SER A 15 1.96 19.88 -9.97
C SER A 15 3.08 20.25 -8.99
N VAL A 16 2.93 19.89 -7.71
CA VAL A 16 3.96 20.09 -6.67
C VAL A 16 5.19 19.21 -6.93
N VAL A 17 5.01 17.94 -7.29
CA VAL A 17 6.12 17.05 -7.62
C VAL A 17 6.87 17.55 -8.85
N GLN A 18 6.15 17.99 -9.89
CA GLN A 18 6.78 18.50 -11.10
C GLN A 18 7.58 19.78 -10.84
N SER A 19 7.10 20.69 -9.98
CA SER A 19 7.85 21.91 -9.65
C SER A 19 9.08 21.66 -8.78
N LEU A 20 9.05 20.62 -7.92
CA LEU A 20 10.17 20.27 -7.05
C LEU A 20 11.26 19.45 -7.77
N PHE A 21 10.84 18.49 -8.60
CA PHE A 21 11.76 17.52 -9.23
C PHE A 21 12.00 17.78 -10.72
N HIS A 22 11.37 18.81 -11.30
CA HIS A 22 11.46 19.15 -12.73
C HIS A 22 11.24 17.94 -13.67
N THR A 23 10.26 17.12 -13.34
CA THR A 23 9.99 15.89 -14.08
C THR A 23 9.47 16.18 -15.50
N GLN A 24 9.93 15.38 -16.46
CA GLN A 24 9.48 15.45 -17.86
C GLN A 24 7.97 15.23 -17.98
N PHE A 25 7.44 14.24 -17.24
CA PHE A 25 6.02 13.94 -17.19
C PHE A 25 5.42 14.43 -15.88
N ARG A 26 4.31 15.17 -15.99
CA ARG A 26 3.54 15.66 -14.83
C ARG A 26 2.89 14.51 -14.05
N LEU A 27 2.36 13.52 -14.78
CA LEU A 27 1.78 12.30 -14.23
C LEU A 27 2.78 11.16 -14.46
N ASN A 28 3.15 10.47 -13.39
CA ASN A 28 4.20 9.47 -13.42
C ASN A 28 4.04 8.45 -12.27
N ALA A 29 4.84 7.38 -12.31
CA ALA A 29 4.79 6.31 -11.30
C ALA A 29 5.01 6.85 -9.88
N PHE A 30 5.91 7.83 -9.70
CA PHE A 30 6.21 8.43 -8.41
C PHE A 30 5.03 9.21 -7.81
N VAL A 31 4.34 10.03 -8.60
CA VAL A 31 3.10 10.73 -8.18
C VAL A 31 2.03 9.71 -7.77
N GLY A 32 1.89 8.63 -8.53
CA GLY A 32 0.97 7.53 -8.18
C GLY A 32 1.32 6.86 -6.85
N ALA A 33 2.61 6.54 -6.64
CA ALA A 33 3.09 5.94 -5.40
C ALA A 33 2.88 6.87 -4.19
N LEU A 34 3.14 8.17 -4.34
CA LEU A 34 2.87 9.17 -3.29
C LEU A 34 1.38 9.26 -2.98
N GLY A 35 0.52 9.31 -3.99
CA GLY A 35 -0.93 9.37 -3.81
C GLY A 35 -1.46 8.17 -3.01
N VAL A 36 -1.02 6.96 -3.33
CA VAL A 36 -1.38 5.75 -2.58
C VAL A 36 -0.81 5.79 -1.16
N SER A 37 0.45 6.22 -1.02
CA SER A 37 1.11 6.28 0.30
C SER A 37 0.35 7.19 1.28
N LEU A 38 -0.17 8.32 0.82
CA LEU A 38 -0.96 9.24 1.65
C LEU A 38 -2.21 8.59 2.25
N VAL A 39 -2.80 7.60 1.58
CA VAL A 39 -3.98 6.87 2.07
C VAL A 39 -3.58 5.70 2.96
N ILE A 40 -2.49 5.00 2.63
CA ILE A 40 -2.12 3.76 3.30
C ILE A 40 -1.32 4.00 4.59
N ILE A 41 -0.51 5.06 4.66
CA ILE A 41 0.25 5.43 5.86
C ILE A 41 -0.65 5.55 7.11
N PRO A 42 -1.76 6.33 7.11
CA PRO A 42 -2.60 6.45 8.31
C PRO A 42 -3.28 5.12 8.69
N VAL A 43 -3.59 4.28 7.70
CA VAL A 43 -4.15 2.94 7.96
C VAL A 43 -3.15 2.05 8.68
N ILE A 44 -1.91 1.98 8.19
CA ILE A 44 -0.84 1.21 8.84
C ILE A 44 -0.54 1.77 10.23
N ALA A 45 -0.48 3.10 10.37
CA ALA A 45 -0.22 3.75 11.65
C ALA A 45 -1.29 3.43 12.70
N SER A 46 -2.58 3.54 12.34
CA SER A 46 -3.68 3.21 13.25
C SER A 46 -3.64 1.74 13.67
N MET A 47 -3.46 0.83 12.72
CA MET A 47 -3.40 -0.60 13.02
C MET A 47 -2.17 -0.96 13.86
N THR A 48 -1.07 -0.26 13.65
CA THR A 48 0.16 -0.42 14.45
C THR A 48 -0.05 0.09 15.87
N GLU A 49 -0.75 1.22 16.03
CA GLU A 49 -1.08 1.75 17.35
C GLU A 49 -1.95 0.77 18.15
N ASP A 50 -2.97 0.18 17.51
CA ASP A 50 -3.82 -0.85 18.12
C ASP A 50 -3.00 -2.07 18.54
N ALA A 51 -2.07 -2.51 17.69
CA ALA A 51 -1.14 -3.60 18.01
C ALA A 51 -0.24 -3.29 19.22
N LEU A 52 0.28 -2.07 19.32
CA LEU A 52 1.13 -1.66 20.44
C LEU A 52 0.33 -1.47 21.74
N ARG A 53 -0.93 -1.03 21.64
CA ARG A 53 -1.86 -0.92 22.77
C ARG A 53 -2.30 -2.28 23.31
N ALA A 54 -2.27 -3.32 22.48
CA ALA A 54 -2.55 -4.70 22.90
C ALA A 54 -1.41 -5.32 23.74
N VAL A 55 -0.22 -4.71 23.77
CA VAL A 55 0.88 -5.14 24.65
C VAL A 55 0.48 -4.91 26.11
N PRO A 56 0.54 -5.94 26.99
CA PRO A 56 0.10 -5.85 28.38
C PRO A 56 0.75 -4.68 29.13
N ASN A 57 -0.05 -3.95 29.92
CA ASN A 57 0.44 -2.78 30.67
C ASN A 57 1.44 -3.17 31.77
N GLU A 58 1.38 -4.40 32.26
CA GLU A 58 2.29 -4.96 33.26
C GLU A 58 3.75 -4.88 32.79
N LEU A 59 4.01 -5.07 31.49
CA LEU A 59 5.35 -4.93 30.92
C LEU A 59 5.85 -3.48 30.97
N ARG A 60 4.94 -2.51 30.84
CA ARG A 60 5.27 -1.07 30.92
C ARG A 60 5.58 -0.68 32.36
N GLU A 61 4.73 -1.09 33.29
CA GLU A 61 4.91 -0.82 34.72
C GLU A 61 6.19 -1.50 35.27
N ALA A 62 6.48 -2.74 34.86
CA ALA A 62 7.71 -3.42 35.23
C ALA A 62 8.95 -2.68 34.70
N SER A 63 8.92 -2.19 33.45
CA SER A 63 10.00 -1.39 32.87
C SER A 63 10.21 -0.08 33.63
N TYR A 64 9.14 0.63 33.96
CA TYR A 64 9.22 1.85 34.77
C TYR A 64 9.70 1.58 36.21
N GLY A 65 9.31 0.44 36.80
CA GLY A 65 9.79 -0.01 38.12
C GLY A 65 11.29 -0.30 38.16
N LEU A 66 11.89 -0.65 37.01
CA LEU A 66 13.35 -0.79 36.86
C LEU A 66 14.07 0.54 36.60
N GLY A 67 13.37 1.67 36.66
CA GLY A 67 13.93 3.01 36.43
C GLY A 67 14.09 3.37 34.94
N ALA A 68 13.50 2.60 34.02
CA ALA A 68 13.60 2.89 32.59
C ALA A 68 12.81 4.15 32.20
N THR A 69 13.34 4.90 31.25
CA THR A 69 12.66 6.07 30.67
C THR A 69 11.56 5.64 29.70
N ARG A 70 10.63 6.56 29.38
CA ARG A 70 9.57 6.32 28.38
C ARG A 70 10.10 5.83 27.03
N TRP A 71 11.24 6.38 26.59
CA TRP A 71 11.88 5.99 25.34
C TRP A 71 12.49 4.59 25.41
N GLU A 72 13.11 4.22 26.53
CA GLU A 72 13.65 2.87 26.74
C GLU A 72 12.53 1.83 26.82
N THR A 73 11.46 2.10 27.57
CA THR A 73 10.28 1.22 27.63
C THR A 73 9.67 1.02 26.24
N LEU A 74 9.54 2.10 25.44
CA LEU A 74 9.04 2.00 24.07
C LEU A 74 9.96 1.16 23.18
N SER A 75 11.24 1.51 23.13
CA SER A 75 12.20 0.93 22.18
C SER A 75 12.64 -0.49 22.53
N ARG A 76 12.78 -0.82 23.82
CA ARG A 76 13.33 -2.10 24.28
C ARG A 76 12.29 -3.10 24.76
N VAL A 77 11.08 -2.66 25.09
CA VAL A 77 10.02 -3.55 25.62
C VAL A 77 8.82 -3.58 24.68
N ILE A 78 8.19 -2.43 24.43
CA ILE A 78 6.92 -2.38 23.69
C ILE A 78 7.12 -2.71 22.20
N LEU A 79 8.09 -2.07 21.53
CA LEU A 79 8.34 -2.32 20.10
C LEU A 79 8.70 -3.78 19.82
N PRO A 80 9.64 -4.41 20.55
CA PRO A 80 9.96 -5.85 20.38
C PRO A 80 8.78 -6.78 20.68
N ALA A 81 7.99 -6.49 21.72
CA ALA A 81 6.82 -7.29 22.06
C ALA A 81 5.70 -7.18 21.01
N GLY A 82 5.57 -6.01 20.37
CA GLY A 82 4.56 -5.71 19.36
C GLY A 82 4.96 -6.05 17.91
N VAL A 83 6.15 -6.60 17.65
CA VAL A 83 6.69 -6.81 16.28
C VAL A 83 5.73 -7.59 15.38
N SER A 84 5.05 -8.61 15.89
CA SER A 84 4.09 -9.37 15.09
C SER A 84 2.88 -8.56 14.68
N GLY A 85 2.37 -7.72 15.57
CA GLY A 85 1.28 -6.81 15.28
C GLY A 85 1.70 -5.75 14.26
N ILE A 86 2.87 -5.10 14.45
CA ILE A 86 3.42 -4.13 13.48
C ILE A 86 3.57 -4.79 12.10
N SER A 87 4.16 -5.97 12.05
CA SER A 87 4.39 -6.70 10.79
C SER A 87 3.08 -7.04 10.09
N ALA A 88 2.06 -7.47 10.86
CA ALA A 88 0.73 -7.71 10.32
C ALA A 88 0.05 -6.44 9.80
N SER A 89 0.16 -5.32 10.52
CA SER A 89 -0.36 -4.02 10.09
C SER A 89 0.25 -3.58 8.76
N ILE A 90 1.57 -3.76 8.58
CA ILE A 90 2.27 -3.45 7.33
C ILE A 90 1.78 -4.33 6.19
N LEU A 91 1.72 -5.66 6.39
CA LEU A 91 1.27 -6.60 5.36
C LEU A 91 -0.18 -6.33 4.93
N LEU A 92 -1.08 -6.09 5.88
CA LEU A 92 -2.47 -5.75 5.61
C LEU A 92 -2.61 -4.39 4.89
N GLY A 93 -1.78 -3.41 5.27
CA GLY A 93 -1.71 -2.12 4.58
C GLY A 93 -1.21 -2.24 3.13
N MET A 94 -0.20 -3.07 2.87
CA MET A 94 0.27 -3.36 1.52
C MET A 94 -0.82 -4.03 0.67
N GLY A 95 -1.57 -4.97 1.24
CA GLY A 95 -2.72 -5.57 0.56
C GLY A 95 -3.76 -4.53 0.14
N ARG A 96 -4.03 -3.54 1.00
CA ARG A 96 -4.88 -2.39 0.66
C ARG A 96 -4.30 -1.52 -0.44
N ALA A 97 -2.99 -1.24 -0.39
CA ALA A 97 -2.31 -0.43 -1.41
C ALA A 97 -2.46 -1.02 -2.82
N LEU A 98 -2.38 -2.35 -2.95
CA LEU A 98 -2.61 -3.05 -4.22
C LEU A 98 -4.04 -2.87 -4.74
N GLY A 99 -5.01 -2.69 -3.83
CA GLY A 99 -6.41 -2.43 -4.14
C GLY A 99 -6.72 -0.96 -4.47
N GLU A 100 -5.78 -0.03 -4.25
CA GLU A 100 -5.95 1.39 -4.58
C GLU A 100 -5.80 1.63 -6.09
N THR A 101 -6.83 1.25 -6.85
CA THR A 101 -6.83 1.30 -8.31
C THR A 101 -7.14 2.69 -8.88
N MET A 102 -8.03 3.43 -8.23
CA MET A 102 -8.50 4.73 -8.71
C MET A 102 -7.42 5.81 -8.62
N ILE A 103 -6.64 5.82 -7.54
CA ILE A 103 -5.55 6.79 -7.38
C ILE A 103 -4.49 6.56 -8.46
N VAL A 104 -4.10 5.30 -8.66
CA VAL A 104 -3.10 4.91 -9.66
C VAL A 104 -3.57 5.26 -11.08
N LEU A 105 -4.83 4.94 -11.42
CA LEU A 105 -5.43 5.30 -12.69
C LEU A 105 -5.40 6.81 -12.95
N MET A 106 -5.61 7.64 -11.94
CA MET A 106 -5.62 9.10 -12.13
C MET A 106 -4.22 9.73 -12.10
N ALA A 107 -3.30 9.20 -11.30
CA ALA A 107 -2.03 9.88 -11.00
C ALA A 107 -0.84 9.43 -11.86
N THR A 108 -0.89 8.26 -12.51
CA THR A 108 0.27 7.66 -13.20
C THR A 108 0.41 8.02 -14.67
N GLY A 109 -0.59 8.67 -15.26
CA GLY A 109 -0.56 9.16 -16.65
C GLY A 109 -0.95 8.12 -17.70
N ASN A 110 -1.03 6.84 -17.35
CA ASN A 110 -1.54 5.74 -18.19
C ASN A 110 -0.85 5.60 -19.56
N ALA A 111 0.43 5.92 -19.68
CA ALA A 111 1.17 5.63 -20.90
C ALA A 111 1.59 4.14 -20.91
N ALA A 112 1.35 3.44 -22.03
CA ALA A 112 1.74 2.04 -22.21
C ALA A 112 3.26 1.94 -22.54
N VAL A 113 4.10 2.44 -21.64
CA VAL A 113 5.55 2.46 -21.78
C VAL A 113 6.16 1.53 -20.75
N PHE A 114 7.03 0.62 -21.19
CA PHE A 114 7.81 -0.24 -20.30
C PHE A 114 9.13 0.45 -19.97
N THR A 115 9.31 0.80 -18.70
CA THR A 115 10.46 1.60 -18.24
C THR A 115 10.66 1.39 -16.74
N ALA A 116 11.92 1.47 -16.31
CA ALA A 116 12.30 1.42 -14.90
C ALA A 116 12.39 2.82 -14.25
N ASP A 117 12.21 3.89 -15.04
CA ASP A 117 12.25 5.25 -14.54
C ASP A 117 10.96 5.59 -13.76
N ILE A 118 11.08 5.88 -12.47
CA ILE A 118 9.97 6.22 -11.58
C ILE A 118 9.30 7.56 -11.93
N PHE A 119 9.99 8.45 -12.66
CA PHE A 119 9.46 9.75 -13.08
C PHE A 119 8.78 9.71 -14.45
N SER A 120 8.70 8.52 -15.06
CA SER A 120 8.00 8.30 -16.31
C SER A 120 6.53 7.93 -16.11
N SER A 121 5.72 8.22 -17.12
CA SER A 121 4.31 7.82 -17.16
C SER A 121 4.20 6.31 -17.39
N VAL A 122 3.39 5.64 -16.57
CA VAL A 122 3.22 4.18 -16.60
C VAL A 122 1.75 3.82 -16.65
N ARG A 123 1.44 2.64 -17.21
CA ARG A 123 0.10 2.06 -17.22
C ARG A 123 0.12 0.75 -16.44
N THR A 124 -0.66 0.67 -15.37
CA THR A 124 -0.77 -0.55 -14.56
C THR A 124 -1.78 -1.53 -15.15
N MET A 125 -1.68 -2.81 -14.76
CA MET A 125 -2.66 -3.83 -15.14
C MET A 125 -4.08 -3.45 -14.69
N THR A 126 -4.21 -2.92 -13.46
CA THR A 126 -5.50 -2.43 -12.92
C THR A 126 -6.06 -1.26 -13.73
N ALA A 127 -5.21 -0.30 -14.12
CA ALA A 127 -5.63 0.84 -14.93
C ALA A 127 -6.03 0.42 -16.35
N THR A 128 -5.33 -0.55 -16.94
CA THR A 128 -5.65 -1.10 -18.27
C THR A 128 -7.05 -1.72 -18.27
N ILE A 129 -7.34 -2.57 -17.28
CA ILE A 129 -8.67 -3.17 -17.12
C ILE A 129 -9.72 -2.08 -16.91
N ALA A 130 -9.49 -1.13 -16.01
CA ALA A 130 -10.46 -0.08 -15.71
C ALA A 130 -10.75 0.85 -16.90
N ALA A 131 -9.75 1.15 -17.74
CA ALA A 131 -9.89 2.07 -18.86
C ALA A 131 -10.53 1.44 -20.09
N GLU A 132 -10.25 0.16 -20.38
CA GLU A 132 -10.60 -0.47 -21.66
C GLU A 132 -11.76 -1.47 -21.55
N LEU A 133 -12.06 -2.01 -20.36
CA LEU A 133 -13.12 -3.01 -20.22
C LEU A 133 -14.51 -2.49 -20.58
N GLY A 134 -14.78 -1.20 -20.35
CA GLY A 134 -16.06 -0.58 -20.69
C GLY A 134 -16.25 -0.29 -22.19
N SER A 135 -15.16 -0.21 -22.96
CA SER A 135 -15.19 0.08 -24.40
C SER A 135 -14.88 -1.13 -25.28
N ALA A 136 -14.35 -2.21 -24.71
CA ALA A 136 -14.06 -3.44 -25.44
C ALA A 136 -15.35 -4.15 -25.90
N ALA A 137 -15.48 -4.36 -27.20
CA ALA A 137 -16.58 -5.13 -27.77
C ALA A 137 -16.50 -6.60 -27.33
N GLN A 138 -17.63 -7.18 -26.93
CA GLN A 138 -17.69 -8.57 -26.47
C GLN A 138 -17.26 -9.53 -27.58
N GLY A 139 -16.32 -10.43 -27.27
CA GLY A 139 -15.74 -11.36 -28.24
C GLY A 139 -14.61 -10.79 -29.12
N SER A 140 -14.20 -9.53 -28.91
CA SER A 140 -13.01 -8.97 -29.57
C SER A 140 -11.71 -9.51 -28.97
N GLU A 141 -10.60 -9.40 -29.72
CA GLU A 141 -9.27 -9.78 -29.22
C GLU A 141 -8.89 -9.00 -27.95
N VAL A 142 -9.23 -7.70 -27.90
CA VAL A 142 -9.02 -6.83 -26.73
C VAL A 142 -9.79 -7.35 -25.52
N TYR A 143 -11.04 -7.80 -25.71
CA TYR A 143 -11.84 -8.37 -24.63
C TYR A 143 -11.17 -9.60 -24.00
N TYR A 144 -10.69 -10.54 -24.82
CA TYR A 144 -9.97 -11.72 -24.31
C TYR A 144 -8.63 -11.36 -23.66
N ALA A 145 -7.90 -10.38 -24.20
CA ALA A 145 -6.66 -9.89 -23.61
C ALA A 145 -6.90 -9.27 -22.22
N LEU A 146 -7.97 -8.49 -22.03
CA LEU A 146 -8.31 -7.91 -20.73
C LEU A 146 -8.70 -8.97 -19.69
N PHE A 147 -9.39 -10.03 -20.09
CA PHE A 147 -9.67 -11.17 -19.21
C PHE A 147 -8.39 -11.91 -18.81
N PHE A 148 -7.44 -12.05 -19.73
CA PHE A 148 -6.13 -12.62 -19.43
C PHE A 148 -5.33 -11.73 -18.46
N VAL A 149 -5.29 -10.41 -18.67
CA VAL A 149 -4.65 -9.48 -17.73
C VAL A 149 -5.32 -9.55 -16.35
N GLY A 150 -6.66 -9.66 -16.32
CA GLY A 150 -7.43 -9.83 -15.09
C GLY A 150 -7.10 -11.14 -14.37
N SER A 151 -6.96 -12.26 -15.08
CA SER A 151 -6.60 -13.54 -14.46
C SER A 151 -5.18 -13.52 -13.89
N VAL A 152 -4.21 -12.94 -14.62
CA VAL A 152 -2.84 -12.76 -14.14
C VAL A 152 -2.80 -11.88 -12.89
N LEU A 153 -3.51 -10.75 -12.91
CA LEU A 153 -3.60 -9.84 -11.77
C LEU A 153 -4.26 -10.52 -10.56
N PHE A 154 -5.35 -11.28 -10.78
CA PHE A 154 -6.03 -12.04 -9.74
C PHE A 154 -5.08 -13.06 -9.11
N THR A 155 -4.39 -13.87 -9.93
CA THR A 155 -3.43 -14.86 -9.45
C THR A 155 -2.31 -14.22 -8.63
N LEU A 156 -1.71 -13.14 -9.13
CA LEU A 156 -0.66 -12.40 -8.42
C LEU A 156 -1.16 -11.88 -7.07
N THR A 157 -2.32 -11.22 -7.06
CA THR A 157 -2.91 -10.64 -5.85
C THR A 157 -3.30 -11.73 -4.86
N PHE A 158 -3.85 -12.85 -5.34
CA PHE A 158 -4.20 -14.00 -4.52
C PHE A 158 -2.97 -14.57 -3.82
N PHE A 159 -1.87 -14.80 -4.54
CA PHE A 159 -0.64 -15.32 -3.94
C PHE A 159 -0.03 -14.36 -2.90
N ILE A 160 0.01 -13.06 -3.20
CA ILE A 160 0.54 -12.06 -2.25
C ILE A 160 -0.31 -12.01 -0.98
N ASN A 161 -1.64 -12.01 -1.10
CA ASN A 161 -2.52 -12.00 0.05
C ASN A 161 -2.44 -13.31 0.84
N LEU A 162 -2.37 -14.46 0.15
CA LEU A 162 -2.22 -15.76 0.78
C LEU A 162 -0.92 -15.86 1.59
N VAL A 163 0.21 -15.42 1.01
CA VAL A 163 1.50 -15.41 1.71
C VAL A 163 1.45 -14.46 2.90
N SER A 164 0.87 -13.27 2.73
CA SER A 164 0.69 -12.30 3.82
C SER A 164 -0.08 -12.91 4.99
N GLU A 165 -1.21 -13.57 4.72
CA GLU A 165 -2.04 -14.21 5.74
C GLU A 165 -1.31 -15.34 6.46
N ILE A 166 -0.63 -16.21 5.71
CA ILE A 166 0.15 -17.33 6.29
C ILE A 166 1.27 -16.81 7.19
N VAL A 167 1.98 -15.75 6.78
CA VAL A 167 3.06 -15.13 7.57
C VAL A 167 2.49 -14.55 8.87
N VAL A 168 1.40 -13.78 8.79
CA VAL A 168 0.73 -13.20 9.95
C VAL A 168 0.27 -14.27 10.94
N GLU A 169 -0.37 -15.32 10.45
CA GLU A 169 -0.86 -16.39 11.30
C GLU A 169 0.29 -17.15 11.99
N ARG A 170 1.38 -17.40 11.27
CA ARG A 170 2.57 -18.05 11.82
C ARG A 170 3.25 -17.19 12.90
N MET A 171 3.31 -15.87 12.70
CA MET A 171 3.86 -14.94 13.70
C MET A 171 2.97 -14.87 14.95
N ARG A 172 1.64 -14.86 14.78
CA ARG A 172 0.69 -14.88 15.90
C ARG A 172 0.81 -16.16 16.73
N ARG A 173 1.02 -17.31 16.08
CA ARG A 173 1.21 -18.60 16.77
C ARG A 173 2.52 -18.67 17.57
N ARG A 174 3.61 -18.05 17.10
CA ARG A 174 4.92 -18.06 17.79
C ARG A 174 4.98 -17.20 19.05
N LEU A 175 4.07 -16.23 19.22
CA LEU A 175 4.08 -15.26 20.32
C LEU A 175 2.96 -15.48 21.35
N LYS A 176 2.15 -16.52 21.19
CA LYS A 176 1.35 -17.06 22.30
C LYS A 176 2.32 -17.72 23.28
N LEU A 177 2.80 -16.95 24.25
CA LEU A 177 3.17 -17.46 25.58
C LEU A 177 1.95 -18.13 26.21
#